data_AF-A0A9E3QGW9-F1
#
_entry.id   AF-A0A9E3QGW9-F1
#
_cell.length_a   1.000
_cell.length_b   1.000
_cell.length_c   1.000
_cell.angle_alpha   90.00
_cell.angle_beta   90.00
_cell.angle_gamma   90.00
#
_symmetry.space_group_name_H-M   'P 1'
#
loop_
_entity.id
_entity.type
_entity.pdbx_description
1 polymer ?
#
loop_
_entity_poly.entity_id
_entity_poly.type
_entity_poly.pdbx_seq_one_letter_code
_entity_poly.pdbx_strand_id
1 'polypeptide(L)'
;MHLHGIVQTAELEENPPGSDRIEMVLRVQGVGPGQPRRLVIPFEMLLEDPSLEPETIAGHAFQAEVTEAEPRRWVVTAITFAARRVLREPEE
;
A
#
# COMPACT_ATOMS: atom_id res chain seq x y z
N MET A 1 1.00 10.58 -9.12
CA MET A 1 2.45 10.36 -8.93
C MET A 1 2.71 8.86 -9.04
N HIS A 2 3.79 8.47 -9.72
CA HIS A 2 4.18 7.06 -9.85
C HIS A 2 5.24 6.69 -8.81
N LEU A 3 5.02 5.58 -8.11
CA LEU A 3 5.90 5.06 -7.07
C LEU A 3 6.29 3.62 -7.38
N HIS A 4 7.57 3.33 -7.23
CA HIS A 4 8.11 1.97 -7.24
C HIS A 4 8.82 1.73 -5.90
N GLY A 5 8.64 0.56 -5.34
CA GLY A 5 9.26 0.23 -4.06
C GLY A 5 8.91 -1.18 -3.61
N ILE A 6 9.06 -1.41 -2.31
CA ILE A 6 8.74 -2.67 -1.65
C ILE A 6 7.75 -2.38 -0.54
N VAL A 7 6.71 -3.19 -0.42
CA VAL A 7 5.81 -3.16 0.72
C VAL A 7 6.57 -3.67 1.95
N GLN A 8 6.72 -2.81 2.95
CA GLN A 8 7.29 -3.18 4.24
C GLN A 8 6.24 -3.83 5.14
N THR A 9 5.10 -3.17 5.31
CA THR A 9 3.93 -3.70 6.03
C THR A 9 2.64 -3.30 5.32
N ALA A 10 1.60 -4.10 5.51
CA ALA A 10 0.26 -3.86 5.04
C ALA A 10 -0.70 -4.21 6.18
N GLU A 11 -1.56 -3.27 6.57
CA GLU A 11 -2.47 -3.42 7.70
C GLU A 11 -3.85 -2.88 7.31
N LEU A 12 -4.91 -3.61 7.67
CA LEU A 12 -6.27 -3.07 7.60
C LEU A 12 -6.52 -2.27 8.87
N GLU A 13 -6.76 -0.97 8.71
CA GLU A 13 -7.04 -0.07 9.81
C GLU A 13 -8.20 0.85 9.48
N GLU A 14 -8.90 1.30 10.52
CA GLU A 14 -9.87 2.37 10.38
C GLU A 14 -9.14 3.69 10.05
N ASN A 15 -9.42 4.27 8.89
CA ASN A 15 -8.69 5.41 8.38
C ASN A 15 -9.61 6.40 7.63
N PRO A 16 -9.76 7.64 8.13
CA PRO A 16 -9.18 8.16 9.37
C PRO A 16 -9.81 7.52 10.64
N PRO A 17 -9.14 7.57 11.80
CA PRO A 17 -9.70 7.04 13.04
C PRO A 17 -11.05 7.67 13.41
N GLY A 18 -12.03 6.86 13.81
CA GLY A 18 -13.40 7.30 14.14
C GLY A 18 -14.32 7.54 12.93
N SER A 19 -13.97 7.01 11.75
CA SER A 19 -14.77 7.11 10.52
C SER A 19 -15.54 5.84 10.15
N ASP A 20 -15.35 4.73 10.87
CA ASP A 20 -15.83 3.38 10.55
C ASP A 20 -15.39 2.85 9.17
N ARG A 21 -14.49 3.57 8.48
CA ARG A 21 -13.98 3.23 7.15
C ARG A 21 -12.70 2.43 7.30
N ILE A 22 -12.76 1.14 6.97
CA ILE A 22 -11.58 0.28 6.94
C ILE A 22 -10.85 0.45 5.61
N GLU A 23 -9.58 0.83 5.67
CA GLU A 23 -8.69 0.93 4.52
C GLU A 23 -7.44 0.10 4.76
N MET A 24 -6.75 -0.29 3.69
CA MET A 24 -5.44 -0.90 3.84
C MET A 24 -4.36 0.17 3.81
N VAL A 25 -3.52 0.19 4.83
CA VAL A 25 -2.42 1.12 4.98
C VAL A 25 -1.11 0.40 4.74
N LEU A 26 -0.40 0.87 3.71
CA LEU A 26 0.90 0.33 3.34
C LEU A 26 2.01 1.21 3.91
N ARG A 27 2.97 0.58 4.59
CA ARG A 27 4.30 1.17 4.77
C ARG A 27 5.21 0.67 3.67
N VAL A 28 5.89 1.59 3.00
CA VAL A 28 6.73 1.26 1.84
C VAL A 28 8.17 1.74 2.01
N GLN A 29 9.08 0.99 1.41
CA GLN A 29 10.52 1.27 1.39
C GLN A 29 11.06 1.20 -0.04
N GLY A 30 12.27 1.72 -0.26
CA GLY A 30 12.88 1.76 -1.60
C GLY A 30 12.28 2.81 -2.54
N VAL A 31 11.33 3.62 -2.07
CA VAL A 31 10.81 4.80 -2.78
C VAL A 31 11.85 5.94 -2.78
N GLY A 32 11.81 6.80 -3.80
CA GLY A 32 12.76 7.89 -4.02
C GLY A 32 12.74 8.98 -2.93
N PRO A 33 13.72 9.89 -2.91
CA PRO A 33 13.77 10.98 -1.93
C PRO A 33 12.54 11.89 -2.06
N GLY A 34 11.96 12.28 -0.92
CA GLY A 34 10.76 13.12 -0.86
C GLY A 34 9.45 12.40 -1.22
N GLN A 35 9.49 11.12 -1.58
CA GLN A 35 8.29 10.33 -1.86
C GLN A 35 7.64 9.82 -0.56
N PRO A 36 6.31 9.63 -0.55
CA PRO A 36 5.59 9.15 0.62
C PRO A 36 5.96 7.71 0.94
N ARG A 37 6.08 7.43 2.24
CA ARG A 37 6.34 6.08 2.77
C ARG A 37 5.13 5.42 3.41
N ARG A 38 4.00 6.14 3.46
CA ARG A 38 2.70 5.65 3.90
C ARG A 38 1.70 5.87 2.78
N LEU A 39 1.14 4.79 2.27
CA LEU A 39 0.13 4.80 1.22
C LEU A 39 -1.17 4.22 1.77
N VAL A 40 -2.29 4.63 1.19
CA VAL A 40 -3.63 4.20 1.58
C VAL A 40 -4.29 3.57 0.37
N ILE A 41 -4.68 2.31 0.48
CA ILE A 41 -5.50 1.62 -0.51
C ILE A 41 -6.96 1.72 -0.07
N PRO A 42 -7.83 2.37 -0.88
CA PRO A 42 -9.25 2.50 -0.58
C PRO A 42 -9.94 1.15 -0.47
N PHE A 43 -10.97 1.08 0.38
CA PHE A 43 -11.79 -0.12 0.56
C PHE A 43 -12.36 -0.65 -0.75
N GLU A 44 -12.80 0.24 -1.64
CA GLU A 44 -13.39 -0.12 -2.92
C GLU A 44 -12.41 -0.94 -3.79
N MET A 45 -11.12 -0.58 -3.76
CA MET A 45 -10.09 -1.31 -4.48
C MET A 45 -9.84 -2.70 -3.88
N LEU A 46 -9.92 -2.83 -2.56
CA LEU A 46 -9.82 -4.12 -1.87
C LEU A 46 -10.96 -5.08 -2.24
N LEU A 47 -12.17 -4.54 -2.48
CA LEU A 47 -13.31 -5.33 -2.93
C LEU A 47 -13.19 -5.80 -4.37
N GLU A 48 -12.54 -5.00 -5.22
CA GLU A 48 -12.40 -5.27 -6.66
C GLU A 48 -11.24 -6.23 -6.97
N ASP A 49 -10.15 -6.16 -6.19
CA ASP A 49 -8.93 -6.95 -6.42
C ASP A 49 -8.61 -7.88 -5.23
N PRO A 50 -8.92 -9.19 -5.33
CA PRO A 50 -8.66 -10.16 -4.28
C PRO A 50 -7.17 -10.47 -4.09
N SER A 51 -6.26 -9.90 -4.90
CA SER A 51 -4.81 -10.00 -4.67
C SER A 51 -4.30 -8.96 -3.66
N LEU A 52 -5.15 -8.01 -3.24
CA LEU A 52 -4.85 -6.98 -2.26
C LEU A 52 -5.05 -7.46 -0.82
N GLU A 53 -4.52 -8.63 -0.51
CA GLU A 53 -4.58 -9.20 0.83
C GLU A 53 -3.32 -8.84 1.62
N PRO A 54 -3.43 -8.23 2.82
CA PRO A 54 -2.28 -7.73 3.58
C PRO A 54 -1.15 -8.75 3.77
N GLU A 55 -1.52 -9.99 4.12
CA GLU A 55 -0.59 -11.10 4.38
C GLU A 55 0.17 -11.55 3.11
N THR A 56 -0.37 -11.24 1.93
CA THR A 56 0.18 -11.71 0.65
C THR A 56 1.09 -10.69 -0.02
N ILE A 57 0.93 -9.40 0.29
CA ILE A 57 1.64 -8.32 -0.39
C ILE A 57 2.87 -7.81 0.38
N ALA A 58 2.97 -8.11 1.67
CA ALA A 58 4.16 -7.75 2.46
C ALA A 58 5.43 -8.38 1.84
N GLY A 59 6.49 -7.58 1.70
CA GLY A 59 7.75 -8.02 1.09
C GLY A 59 7.75 -8.06 -0.44
N HIS A 60 6.63 -7.76 -1.10
CA HIS A 60 6.56 -7.68 -2.56
C HIS A 60 7.02 -6.33 -3.10
N ALA A 61 7.71 -6.37 -4.23
CA ALA A 61 7.91 -5.17 -5.05
C ALA A 61 6.56 -4.74 -5.64
N PHE A 62 6.33 -3.43 -5.67
CA PHE A 62 5.13 -2.83 -6.23
C PHE A 62 5.46 -1.71 -7.20
N GLN A 63 4.51 -1.45 -8.10
CA GLN A 63 4.37 -0.21 -8.83
C GLN A 63 2.96 0.33 -8.61
N ALA A 64 2.87 1.60 -8.21
CA ALA A 64 1.60 2.24 -7.91
C ALA A 64 1.48 3.65 -8.50
N GLU A 65 0.25 4.01 -8.84
CA GLU A 65 -0.18 5.39 -9.02
C GLU A 65 -0.84 5.87 -7.73
N VAL A 66 -0.41 7.06 -7.27
CA VAL A 66 -0.94 7.66 -6.06
C VAL A 66 -1.29 9.13 -6.25
N THR A 67 -2.29 9.59 -5.50
CA THR A 67 -2.69 11.00 -5.39
C THR A 67 -2.72 11.44 -3.93
N GLU A 68 -2.36 12.70 -3.68
CA GLU A 68 -2.54 13.28 -2.35
C GLU A 68 -3.99 13.75 -2.22
N ALA A 69 -4.81 13.02 -1.45
CA ALA A 69 -6.22 13.35 -1.26
C ALA A 69 -6.39 14.46 -0.21
N GLU A 70 -5.54 14.43 0.82
CA GLU A 70 -5.44 15.40 1.91
C GLU A 70 -3.97 15.56 2.28
N PRO A 71 -3.55 16.64 2.97
CA PRO A 71 -2.16 16.83 3.36
C PRO A 71 -1.57 15.58 4.03
N ARG A 72 -0.53 14.99 3.42
CA ARG A 72 0.16 13.77 3.85
C ARG A 72 -0.66 12.47 3.74
N ARG A 73 -1.86 12.48 3.15
CA ARG A 73 -2.68 11.29 2.86
C ARG A 73 -2.58 10.93 1.39
N TRP A 74 -1.74 9.95 1.10
CA TRP A 74 -1.48 9.45 -0.25
C TRP A 74 -2.34 8.23 -0.54
N VAL A 75 -3.30 8.40 -1.45
CA VAL A 75 -4.28 7.38 -1.82
C VAL A 75 -3.84 6.72 -3.12
N VAL A 76 -3.85 5.40 -3.15
CA VAL A 76 -3.55 4.56 -4.30
C VAL A 76 -4.73 4.58 -5.27
N THR A 77 -4.47 4.87 -6.53
CA THR A 77 -5.46 4.83 -7.62
C THR A 77 -5.27 3.62 -8.54
N ALA A 78 -4.06 3.07 -8.58
CA ALA A 78 -3.74 1.79 -9.22
C ALA A 78 -2.49 1.20 -8.56
N ILE A 79 -2.44 -0.12 -8.41
CA ILE A 79 -1.26 -0.81 -7.89
C ILE A 79 -1.11 -2.17 -8.55
N THR A 80 0.14 -2.58 -8.76
CA THR A 80 0.50 -3.91 -9.26
C THR A 80 1.68 -4.43 -8.47
N PHE A 81 1.72 -5.73 -8.22
CA PHE A 81 2.80 -6.40 -7.51
C PHE A 81 3.59 -7.30 -8.45
N ALA A 82 4.88 -7.44 -8.17
CA ALA A 82 5.71 -8.39 -8.90
C ALA A 82 5.21 -9.83 -8.68
N ALA A 83 4.98 -10.56 -9.78
CA ALA A 83 4.59 -11.95 -9.75
C ALA A 83 5.77 -12.81 -9.20
N ARG A 84 5.66 -13.25 -7.94
CA ARG A 84 6.48 -14.32 -7.31
C ARG A 84 7.98 -14.07 -7.10
N ARG A 85 8.35 -12.93 -6.52
CA ARG A 85 9.58 -12.91 -5.73
C ARG A 85 9.40 -12.00 -4.53
N VAL A 86 9.03 -12.59 -3.40
CA VAL A 86 9.18 -11.97 -2.09
C VAL A 86 10.64 -11.54 -1.99
N LEU A 87 10.91 -10.23 -1.98
CA LEU A 87 12.28 -9.71 -1.95
C LEU A 87 12.86 -9.73 -0.53
N ARG A 88 12.03 -10.02 0.48
CA ARG A 88 12.42 -10.15 1.89
C ARG A 88 11.46 -11.06 2.64
N GLU A 89 11.96 -12.14 3.23
CA GLU A 89 11.17 -13.01 4.11
C GLU A 89 10.72 -12.21 5.36
N PRO A 90 9.46 -12.39 5.83
CA PRO A 90 9.02 -11.80 7.09
C PRO A 90 9.84 -12.41 8.25
N GLU A 91 10.32 -11.58 9.17
CA GLU A 91 10.97 -12.05 10.40
C GLU A 91 9.89 -12.64 11.32
N GLU A 92 10.05 -13.93 11.69
CA GLU A 92 9.22 -14.65 12.68
C GLU A 92 9.38 -14.11 14.11
#